data_AF-A0A849RE90-F1
#
_entry.id   AF-A0A849RE90-F1
#
_cell.length_a   1.000
_cell.length_b   1.000
_cell.length_c   1.000
_cell.angle_alpha   90.00
_cell.angle_beta   90.00
_cell.angle_gamma   90.00
#
_symmetry.space_group_name_H-M   'P 1'
#
loop_
_entity.id
_entity.type
_entity.pdbx_description
1 polymer ?
#
loop_
_entity_poly.entity_id
_entity_poly.type
_entity_poly.pdbx_seq_one_letter_code
_entity_poly.pdbx_strand_id
1 'polypeptide(L)'
;MITSQQLAELYLQACEIELQAFKPGNVSVYADGHGMSVNDFLISAKVSSQPLCNPSYSLGEKIYYAVKVTRDAVGCNTNLGIILLCAPLIQAATRVTADVTLREALSQVLSATTITDADWTFKAIALAAPGGLGESDEQDVHNPASVTLTQAMKIAADKDRIALQYASGYKDIFDFAVLRYNARLSQWSDRSWAAVFVYAELLSQYPDSHIERKHGNKYTEWVAVRMRQFLEEFGQATDS
;
A
#
# COMPACT_ATOMS: atom_id res chain seq x y z
N MET A 1 12.70 19.38 9.59
CA MET A 1 12.54 18.34 8.56
C MET A 1 12.53 16.99 9.25
N ILE A 2 11.67 16.07 8.81
CA ILE A 2 11.56 14.73 9.39
C ILE A 2 12.83 13.92 9.12
N THR A 3 13.33 13.16 10.10
CA THR A 3 14.53 12.34 9.95
C THR A 3 14.22 10.96 9.35
N SER A 4 15.22 10.29 8.77
CA SER A 4 15.07 8.89 8.31
C SER A 4 14.64 7.95 9.44
N GLN A 5 15.07 8.19 10.67
CA GLN A 5 14.65 7.40 11.82
C GLN A 5 13.16 7.61 12.12
N GLN A 6 12.70 8.86 12.15
CA GLN A 6 11.28 9.17 12.37
C GLN A 6 10.40 8.58 11.26
N LEU A 7 10.86 8.62 10.00
CA LEU A 7 10.15 7.99 8.89
C LEU A 7 10.05 6.47 9.05
N ALA A 8 11.12 5.82 9.48
CA ALA A 8 11.12 4.38 9.73
C ALA A 8 10.16 4.03 10.88
N GLU A 9 10.15 4.81 11.95
CA GLU A 9 9.23 4.62 13.09
C GLU A 9 7.76 4.78 12.66
N LEU A 10 7.43 5.78 11.84
CA LEU A 10 6.07 5.96 11.31
C LEU A 10 5.65 4.82 10.38
N TYR A 11 6.56 4.35 9.52
CA TYR A 11 6.32 3.20 8.65
C TYR A 11 6.06 1.92 9.44
N LEU A 12 6.85 1.64 10.48
CA LEU A 12 6.66 0.49 11.36
C LEU A 12 5.33 0.57 12.10
N GLN A 13 4.98 1.73 12.67
CA GLN A 13 3.69 1.93 13.32
C GLN A 13 2.52 1.70 12.36
N ALA A 14 2.61 2.17 11.12
CA ALA A 14 1.57 1.92 10.11
C ALA A 14 1.43 0.42 9.80
N CYS A 15 2.54 -0.31 9.66
CA CYS A 15 2.52 -1.76 9.44
C CYS A 15 1.94 -2.52 10.66
N GLU A 16 2.27 -2.09 11.88
CA GLU A 16 1.73 -2.68 13.11
C GLU A 16 0.21 -2.48 13.21
N ILE A 17 -0.29 -1.26 12.96
CA ILE A 17 -1.73 -0.97 12.94
C ILE A 17 -2.43 -1.85 11.90
N GLU A 18 -1.83 -2.02 10.72
CA GLU A 18 -2.36 -2.88 9.67
C GLU A 18 -2.47 -4.34 10.12
N LEU A 19 -1.54 -4.87 10.91
CA LEU A 19 -1.61 -6.25 11.41
C LEU A 19 -2.62 -6.44 12.55
N GLN A 20 -2.85 -5.40 13.36
CA GLN A 20 -3.84 -5.42 14.43
C GLN A 20 -5.27 -5.25 13.91
N ALA A 21 -5.45 -4.57 12.78
CA ALA A 21 -6.75 -4.40 12.16
C ALA A 21 -7.29 -5.73 11.59
N PHE A 22 -8.35 -6.26 12.21
CA PHE A 22 -9.02 -7.48 11.76
C PHE A 22 -9.63 -7.30 10.37
N LYS A 23 -9.12 -8.04 9.38
CA LYS A 23 -9.56 -7.98 7.98
C LYS A 23 -9.77 -9.38 7.43
N PRO A 24 -11.02 -9.83 7.21
CA PRO A 24 -11.30 -11.16 6.66
C PRO A 24 -10.57 -11.40 5.33
N GLY A 25 -9.82 -12.50 5.25
CA GLY A 25 -9.06 -12.88 4.04
C GLY A 25 -7.64 -12.32 3.95
N ASN A 26 -7.27 -11.36 4.81
CA ASN A 26 -5.90 -10.88 4.97
C ASN A 26 -5.23 -11.49 6.20
N VAL A 27 -3.88 -11.51 6.19
CA VAL A 27 -3.13 -11.88 7.39
C VAL A 27 -3.38 -10.83 8.46
N SER A 28 -3.78 -11.26 9.64
CA SER A 28 -3.90 -10.44 10.84
C SER A 28 -3.52 -11.27 12.06
N VAL A 29 -3.36 -10.63 13.23
CA VAL A 29 -3.14 -11.37 14.49
C VAL A 29 -4.24 -12.39 14.83
N TYR A 30 -5.37 -12.33 14.13
CA TYR A 30 -6.53 -13.20 14.32
C TYR A 30 -6.72 -14.23 13.21
N ALA A 31 -5.93 -14.20 12.12
CA ALA A 31 -6.06 -15.12 11.00
C ALA A 31 -4.76 -15.25 10.19
N ASP A 32 -4.27 -16.49 10.03
CA ASP A 32 -3.20 -16.81 9.07
C ASP A 32 -3.75 -16.76 7.64
N GLY A 33 -3.03 -16.12 6.73
CA GLY A 33 -3.41 -16.06 5.31
C GLY A 33 -2.29 -16.56 4.41
N HIS A 34 -2.65 -17.37 3.42
CA HIS A 34 -1.82 -17.68 2.25
C HIS A 34 -0.41 -18.26 2.57
N GLY A 35 -0.26 -18.99 3.68
CA GLY A 35 1.01 -19.59 4.09
C GLY A 35 2.03 -18.60 4.67
N MET A 36 1.60 -17.40 5.04
CA MET A 36 2.40 -16.36 5.70
C MET A 36 1.91 -16.18 7.14
N SER A 37 2.85 -15.98 8.06
CA SER A 37 2.57 -15.71 9.47
C SER A 37 2.65 -14.21 9.80
N VAL A 38 1.99 -13.79 10.88
CA VAL A 38 2.15 -12.43 11.43
C VAL A 38 3.62 -12.07 11.65
N ASN A 39 4.43 -13.04 12.10
CA ASN A 39 5.85 -12.83 12.34
C ASN A 39 6.61 -12.50 11.04
N ASP A 40 6.23 -13.09 9.90
CA ASP A 40 6.82 -12.76 8.61
C ASP A 40 6.55 -11.29 8.25
N PHE A 41 5.33 -10.79 8.48
CA PHE A 41 5.01 -9.38 8.23
C PHE A 41 5.78 -8.43 9.15
N LEU A 42 5.92 -8.76 10.45
CA LEU A 42 6.69 -7.97 11.40
C LEU A 42 8.18 -7.90 11.01
N ILE A 43 8.78 -9.03 10.64
CA ILE A 43 10.15 -9.08 10.13
C ILE A 43 10.27 -8.25 8.87
N SER A 44 9.33 -8.40 7.94
CA SER A 44 9.29 -7.69 6.66
C SER A 44 9.23 -6.17 6.86
N ALA A 45 8.34 -5.68 7.73
CA ALA A 45 8.26 -4.26 8.08
C ALA A 45 9.59 -3.76 8.67
N LYS A 46 10.20 -4.52 9.59
CA LYS A 46 11.48 -4.17 10.21
C LYS A 46 12.60 -4.05 9.17
N VAL A 47 12.81 -5.07 8.35
CA VAL A 47 13.94 -5.10 7.40
C VAL A 47 13.75 -4.10 6.26
N SER A 48 12.52 -3.92 5.78
CA SER A 48 12.22 -2.99 4.68
C SER A 48 12.31 -1.51 5.07
N SER A 49 12.16 -1.18 6.36
CA SER A 49 12.17 0.20 6.84
C SER A 49 13.45 0.98 6.50
N GLN A 50 14.62 0.33 6.63
CA GLN A 50 15.92 0.96 6.40
C GLN A 50 16.12 1.39 4.93
N PRO A 51 15.99 0.51 3.92
CA PRO A 51 16.12 0.93 2.52
C PRO A 51 15.04 1.92 2.09
N LEU A 52 13.80 1.80 2.57
CA LEU A 52 12.71 2.75 2.28
C LEU A 52 13.05 4.18 2.73
N CYS A 53 13.68 4.32 3.89
CA CYS A 53 14.02 5.60 4.50
C CYS A 53 15.45 6.09 4.18
N ASN A 54 16.19 5.39 3.31
CA ASN A 54 17.54 5.78 2.93
C ASN A 54 17.50 7.04 2.02
N PRO A 55 18.14 8.16 2.44
CA PRO A 55 18.10 9.40 1.66
C PRO A 55 18.96 9.36 0.39
N SER A 56 19.89 8.41 0.28
CA SER A 56 20.78 8.26 -0.87
C SER A 56 20.15 7.49 -2.04
N TYR A 57 18.99 6.88 -1.84
CA TYR A 57 18.31 6.09 -2.86
C TYR A 57 17.26 6.90 -3.60
N SER A 58 17.20 6.69 -4.92
CA SER A 58 16.06 7.07 -5.77
C SER A 58 14.79 6.34 -5.36
N LEU A 59 13.64 6.73 -5.94
CA LEU A 59 12.35 6.11 -5.59
C LEU A 59 12.36 4.62 -5.94
N GLY A 60 12.81 4.29 -7.15
CA GLY A 60 12.90 2.90 -7.59
C GLY A 60 13.87 2.08 -6.74
N GLU A 61 15.04 2.62 -6.38
CA GLU A 61 16.00 1.93 -5.52
C GLU A 61 15.43 1.64 -4.13
N LYS A 62 14.70 2.58 -3.53
CA LYS A 62 14.00 2.36 -2.25
C LYS A 62 13.06 1.16 -2.32
N ILE A 63 12.25 1.10 -3.38
CA ILE A 63 11.31 0.01 -3.63
C ILE A 63 12.06 -1.32 -3.81
N TYR A 64 13.06 -1.36 -4.70
CA TYR A 64 13.82 -2.57 -4.98
C TYR A 64 14.54 -3.11 -3.76
N TYR A 65 15.32 -2.27 -3.06
CA TYR A 65 16.08 -2.74 -1.91
C TYR A 65 15.19 -3.13 -0.74
N ALA A 66 14.04 -2.47 -0.54
CA ALA A 66 13.04 -2.86 0.46
C ALA A 66 12.42 -4.24 0.16
N VAL A 67 12.09 -4.51 -1.11
CA VAL A 67 11.60 -5.82 -1.52
C VAL A 67 12.70 -6.88 -1.37
N LYS A 68 13.93 -6.56 -1.80
CA LYS A 68 15.06 -7.49 -1.74
C LYS A 68 15.33 -7.95 -0.30
N VAL A 69 15.49 -7.01 0.64
CA VAL A 69 15.75 -7.39 2.04
C VAL A 69 14.57 -8.13 2.67
N THR A 70 13.34 -7.87 2.22
CA THR A 70 12.18 -8.65 2.64
C THR A 70 12.29 -10.09 2.14
N ARG A 71 12.55 -10.29 0.84
CA ARG A 71 12.73 -11.62 0.25
C ARG A 71 13.88 -12.39 0.89
N ASP A 72 15.00 -11.73 1.16
CA ASP A 72 16.15 -12.35 1.83
C ASP A 72 15.81 -12.79 3.27
N ALA A 73 14.93 -12.06 3.97
CA ALA A 73 14.59 -12.33 5.37
C ALA A 73 13.48 -13.37 5.57
N VAL A 74 12.43 -13.38 4.72
CA VAL A 74 11.23 -14.23 4.94
C VAL A 74 10.89 -15.13 3.76
N GLY A 75 11.61 -15.06 2.64
CA GLY A 75 11.45 -15.96 1.49
C GLY A 75 10.14 -15.83 0.70
N CYS A 76 9.18 -15.04 1.18
CA CYS A 76 7.86 -14.83 0.56
C CYS A 76 7.57 -13.33 0.35
N ASN A 77 6.48 -13.02 -0.36
CA ASN A 77 6.02 -11.65 -0.57
C ASN A 77 4.92 -11.31 0.41
N THR A 78 5.29 -10.58 1.47
CA THR A 78 4.38 -10.13 2.53
C THR A 78 3.93 -8.68 2.33
N ASN A 79 4.76 -7.82 1.72
CA ASN A 79 4.61 -6.37 1.84
C ASN A 79 4.86 -5.59 0.54
N LEU A 80 4.93 -6.21 -0.65
CA LEU A 80 5.16 -5.48 -1.90
C LEU A 80 4.20 -4.29 -2.06
N GLY A 81 2.90 -4.50 -1.83
CA GLY A 81 1.91 -3.44 -1.97
C GLY A 81 2.08 -2.32 -0.95
N ILE A 82 2.46 -2.67 0.28
CA ILE A 82 2.79 -1.70 1.34
C ILE A 82 4.00 -0.87 0.92
N ILE A 83 5.07 -1.51 0.43
CA ILE A 83 6.28 -0.83 -0.04
C ILE A 83 5.95 0.14 -1.19
N LEU A 84 5.18 -0.31 -2.19
CA LEU A 84 4.79 0.51 -3.34
C LEU A 84 3.96 1.73 -2.91
N LEU A 85 3.05 1.59 -1.95
CA LEU A 85 2.26 2.73 -1.46
C LEU A 85 3.06 3.67 -0.54
N CYS A 86 3.97 3.13 0.27
CA CYS A 86 4.72 3.91 1.25
C CYS A 86 5.93 4.64 0.65
N ALA A 87 6.62 4.08 -0.35
CA ALA A 87 7.86 4.67 -0.87
C ALA A 87 7.69 6.11 -1.40
N PRO A 88 6.67 6.44 -2.21
CA PRO A 88 6.45 7.81 -2.68
C PRO A 88 6.11 8.77 -1.53
N LEU A 89 5.32 8.33 -0.55
CA LEU A 89 4.95 9.13 0.62
C LEU A 89 6.16 9.43 1.52
N ILE A 90 7.02 8.44 1.74
CA ILE A 90 8.26 8.60 2.53
C ILE A 90 9.21 9.58 1.83
N GLN A 91 9.35 9.48 0.51
CA GLN A 91 10.16 10.43 -0.26
C GLN A 91 9.55 11.84 -0.31
N ALA A 92 8.21 11.95 -0.33
CA ALA A 92 7.52 13.23 -0.27
C ALA A 92 7.68 13.89 1.12
N ALA A 93 7.62 13.11 2.19
CA ALA A 93 7.72 13.61 3.56
C ALA A 93 9.05 14.32 3.85
N THR A 94 10.15 13.95 3.19
CA THR A 94 11.44 14.65 3.32
C THR A 94 11.46 16.02 2.63
N ARG A 95 10.48 16.30 1.76
CA ARG A 95 10.34 17.58 1.02
C ARG A 95 9.31 18.52 1.62
N VAL A 96 8.63 18.10 2.69
CA VAL A 96 7.63 18.94 3.38
C VAL A 96 8.32 20.11 4.07
N THR A 97 7.79 21.30 3.83
CA THR A 97 8.22 22.56 4.46
C THR A 97 7.00 23.31 4.99
N ALA A 98 7.18 24.53 5.51
CA ALA A 98 6.05 25.36 5.93
C ALA A 98 5.11 25.72 4.76
N ASP A 99 5.64 25.80 3.54
CA ASP A 99 4.92 26.26 2.34
C ASP A 99 4.56 25.09 1.39
N VAL A 100 5.01 23.88 1.67
CA VAL A 100 4.77 22.69 0.82
C VAL A 100 4.15 21.59 1.66
N THR A 101 2.87 21.31 1.39
CA THR A 101 2.14 20.22 2.03
C THR A 101 2.65 18.86 1.56
N LEU A 102 2.33 17.80 2.32
CA LEU A 102 2.67 16.42 1.92
C LEU A 102 2.08 16.04 0.56
N ARG A 103 0.86 16.50 0.26
CA ARG A 103 0.20 16.22 -1.03
C ARG A 103 0.92 16.90 -2.20
N GLU A 104 1.33 18.15 -2.03
CA GLU A 104 2.10 18.87 -3.06
C GLU A 104 3.47 18.24 -3.25
N ALA A 105 4.17 17.91 -2.16
CA ALA A 105 5.44 17.20 -2.20
C ALA A 105 5.31 15.84 -2.91
N LEU A 106 4.23 15.09 -2.66
CA LEU A 106 3.96 13.83 -3.35
C LEU A 106 3.72 14.04 -4.84
N SER A 107 2.92 15.06 -5.20
CA SER A 107 2.71 15.40 -6.62
C SER A 107 4.04 15.70 -7.33
N GLN A 108 4.98 16.38 -6.66
CA GLN A 108 6.32 16.63 -7.19
C GLN A 108 7.18 15.36 -7.29
N VAL A 109 7.05 14.42 -6.36
CA VAL A 109 7.74 13.11 -6.44
C VAL A 109 7.21 12.32 -7.63
N LEU A 110 5.89 12.21 -7.79
CA LEU A 110 5.26 11.44 -8.86
C LEU A 110 5.55 12.04 -10.24
N SER A 111 5.55 13.37 -10.38
CA SER A 111 5.87 14.01 -11.67
C SER A 111 7.34 13.91 -12.07
N ALA A 112 8.24 13.71 -11.10
CA ALA A 112 9.68 13.64 -11.31
C ALA A 112 10.24 12.21 -11.44
N THR A 113 9.38 11.18 -11.44
CA THR A 113 9.86 9.80 -11.63
C THR A 113 10.53 9.60 -12.98
N THR A 114 11.52 8.72 -13.01
CA THR A 114 12.35 8.46 -14.19
C THR A 114 12.11 7.06 -14.76
N ILE A 115 12.69 6.77 -15.94
CA ILE A 115 12.73 5.41 -16.51
C ILE A 115 13.55 4.50 -15.59
N THR A 116 14.66 5.00 -15.01
CA THR A 116 15.46 4.24 -14.05
C THR A 116 14.66 3.85 -12.80
N ASP A 117 13.77 4.72 -12.31
CA ASP A 117 12.86 4.38 -11.21
C ASP A 117 11.90 3.24 -11.60
N ALA A 118 11.42 3.25 -12.85
CA ALA A 118 10.58 2.18 -13.39
C ALA A 118 11.34 0.87 -13.47
N ASP A 119 12.57 0.87 -14.02
CA ASP A 119 13.43 -0.32 -14.11
C ASP A 119 13.67 -0.97 -12.74
N TRP A 120 14.01 -0.18 -11.74
CA TRP A 120 14.19 -0.70 -10.38
C TRP A 120 12.89 -1.25 -9.80
N THR A 121 11.76 -0.57 -10.05
CA THR A 121 10.46 -1.02 -9.57
C THR A 121 10.00 -2.31 -10.27
N PHE A 122 10.27 -2.47 -11.58
CA PHE A 122 9.98 -3.68 -12.33
C PHE A 122 10.79 -4.85 -11.79
N LYS A 123 12.10 -4.66 -11.57
CA LYS A 123 12.95 -5.65 -10.88
C LYS A 123 12.41 -6.01 -9.49
N ALA A 124 11.89 -5.02 -8.76
CA ALA A 124 11.31 -5.25 -7.44
C ALA A 124 10.04 -6.11 -7.54
N ILE A 125 9.13 -5.79 -8.46
CA ILE A 125 7.88 -6.54 -8.67
C ILE A 125 8.19 -7.97 -9.12
N ALA A 126 9.11 -8.15 -10.07
CA ALA A 126 9.56 -9.46 -10.53
C ALA A 126 10.19 -10.28 -9.39
N LEU A 127 11.07 -9.67 -8.59
CA LEU A 127 11.67 -10.32 -7.40
C LEU A 127 10.62 -10.67 -6.33
N ALA A 128 9.62 -9.81 -6.15
CA ALA A 128 8.50 -10.05 -5.27
C ALA A 128 7.52 -11.10 -5.80
N ALA A 129 7.58 -11.50 -7.07
CA ALA A 129 6.73 -12.54 -7.68
C ALA A 129 5.29 -12.60 -7.12
N PRO A 130 4.52 -11.49 -7.15
CA PRO A 130 3.17 -11.46 -6.61
C PRO A 130 2.24 -12.41 -7.37
N GLY A 131 1.26 -12.97 -6.65
CA GLY A 131 0.24 -13.81 -7.27
C GLY A 131 -0.55 -13.05 -8.35
N GLY A 132 -0.66 -13.65 -9.54
CA GLY A 132 -1.45 -13.09 -10.65
C GLY A 132 -0.77 -11.94 -11.40
N LEU A 133 0.56 -11.80 -11.30
CA LEU A 133 1.34 -10.80 -12.04
C LEU A 133 1.09 -10.85 -13.57
N GLY A 134 0.97 -12.07 -14.13
CA GLY A 134 0.70 -12.26 -15.56
C GLY A 134 1.79 -11.68 -16.45
N GLU A 135 1.50 -11.61 -17.75
CA GLU A 135 2.30 -10.88 -18.75
C GLU A 135 1.57 -9.60 -19.17
N SER A 136 2.32 -8.58 -19.58
CA SER A 136 1.77 -7.29 -20.05
C SER A 136 2.37 -6.88 -21.40
N ASP A 137 1.51 -6.60 -22.38
CA ASP A 137 1.94 -6.24 -23.74
C ASP A 137 2.67 -4.89 -23.80
N GLU A 138 2.27 -3.92 -22.96
CA GLU A 138 2.76 -2.54 -23.08
C GLU A 138 3.97 -2.25 -22.18
N GLN A 139 4.12 -2.92 -21.03
CA GLN A 139 5.26 -2.77 -20.10
C GLN A 139 5.34 -3.99 -19.16
N ASP A 140 5.85 -5.12 -19.66
CA ASP A 140 6.09 -6.30 -18.82
C ASP A 140 7.24 -6.05 -17.83
N VAL A 141 7.03 -6.40 -16.55
CA VAL A 141 8.03 -6.19 -15.50
C VAL A 141 9.26 -7.09 -15.62
N HIS A 142 9.22 -8.13 -16.47
CA HIS A 142 10.38 -8.96 -16.80
C HIS A 142 11.26 -8.33 -17.88
N ASN A 143 10.79 -7.26 -18.54
CA ASN A 143 11.52 -6.51 -19.54
C ASN A 143 12.04 -5.17 -18.99
N PRO A 144 13.06 -4.57 -19.60
CA PRO A 144 13.47 -3.20 -19.28
C PRO A 144 12.32 -2.21 -19.51
N ALA A 145 12.18 -1.23 -18.61
CA ALA A 145 11.20 -0.17 -18.73
C ALA A 145 11.57 0.79 -19.86
N SER A 146 10.57 1.26 -20.61
CA SER A 146 10.75 2.28 -21.65
C SER A 146 10.05 3.60 -21.35
N VAL A 147 9.36 3.69 -20.21
CA VAL A 147 8.61 4.86 -19.74
C VAL A 147 8.94 5.15 -18.28
N THR A 148 8.59 6.34 -17.78
CA THR A 148 8.80 6.67 -16.36
C THR A 148 7.90 5.84 -15.45
N LEU A 149 8.25 5.72 -14.16
CA LEU A 149 7.46 4.93 -13.22
C LEU A 149 6.00 5.36 -13.18
N THR A 150 5.73 6.68 -13.13
CA THR A 150 4.35 7.18 -13.13
C THR A 150 3.63 6.90 -14.45
N GLN A 151 4.32 6.88 -15.59
CA GLN A 151 3.71 6.47 -16.87
C GLN A 151 3.38 4.98 -16.88
N ALA A 152 4.28 4.12 -16.41
CA ALA A 152 4.02 2.68 -16.29
C ALA A 152 2.83 2.40 -15.36
N MET A 153 2.76 3.07 -14.22
CA MET A 153 1.62 2.93 -13.29
C MET A 153 0.30 3.44 -13.89
N LYS A 154 0.33 4.46 -14.77
CA LYS A 154 -0.87 4.89 -15.51
C LYS A 154 -1.39 3.83 -16.48
N ILE A 155 -0.49 3.11 -17.17
CA ILE A 155 -0.86 2.01 -18.07
C ILE A 155 -1.54 0.88 -17.28
N ALA A 156 -1.08 0.60 -16.06
CA ALA A 156 -1.63 -0.45 -15.21
C ALA A 156 -2.86 -0.03 -14.37
N ALA A 157 -3.23 1.26 -14.35
CA ALA A 157 -4.18 1.84 -13.38
C ALA A 157 -5.59 1.21 -13.42
N ASP A 158 -6.04 0.74 -14.59
CA ASP A 158 -7.37 0.12 -14.73
C ASP A 158 -7.45 -1.28 -14.12
N LYS A 159 -6.31 -1.97 -13.98
CA LYS A 159 -6.22 -3.37 -13.52
C LYS A 159 -5.61 -3.52 -12.13
N ASP A 160 -4.92 -2.48 -11.66
CA ASP A 160 -4.19 -2.48 -10.41
C ASP A 160 -4.43 -1.19 -9.61
N ARG A 161 -4.95 -1.35 -8.41
CA ARG A 161 -5.36 -0.22 -7.58
C ARG A 161 -4.20 0.51 -6.91
N ILE A 162 -3.05 -0.15 -6.73
CA ILE A 162 -1.83 0.53 -6.30
C ILE A 162 -1.36 1.43 -7.45
N ALA A 163 -1.35 0.91 -8.68
CA ALA A 163 -1.03 1.70 -9.86
C ALA A 163 -1.99 2.89 -10.04
N LEU A 164 -3.28 2.69 -9.76
CA LEU A 164 -4.27 3.77 -9.72
C LEU A 164 -3.92 4.88 -8.71
N GLN A 165 -3.29 4.58 -7.57
CA GLN A 165 -2.87 5.63 -6.64
C GLN A 165 -1.78 6.51 -7.24
N TYR A 166 -0.81 5.93 -7.92
CA TYR A 166 0.22 6.70 -8.63
C TYR A 166 -0.39 7.56 -9.74
N ALA A 167 -1.33 7.00 -10.51
CA ALA A 167 -1.98 7.69 -11.61
C ALA A 167 -2.89 8.85 -11.14
N SER A 168 -3.59 8.66 -10.02
CA SER A 168 -4.58 9.61 -9.48
C SER A 168 -4.02 10.59 -8.45
N GLY A 169 -2.73 10.48 -8.10
CA GLY A 169 -2.13 11.32 -7.05
C GLY A 169 -2.65 10.97 -5.64
N TYR A 170 -2.88 9.68 -5.38
CA TYR A 170 -3.30 9.12 -4.09
C TYR A 170 -4.69 9.63 -3.66
N LYS A 171 -5.61 9.76 -4.63
CA LYS A 171 -6.97 10.27 -4.38
C LYS A 171 -7.71 9.43 -3.35
N ASP A 172 -7.65 8.10 -3.46
CA ASP A 172 -8.35 7.21 -2.51
C ASP A 172 -7.78 7.32 -1.10
N ILE A 173 -6.49 7.67 -0.98
CA ILE A 173 -5.86 7.86 0.32
C ILE A 173 -6.27 9.21 0.92
N PHE A 174 -6.04 10.32 0.22
CA PHE A 174 -6.22 11.63 0.82
C PHE A 174 -7.67 12.14 0.82
N ASP A 175 -8.45 11.84 -0.22
CA ASP A 175 -9.83 12.35 -0.35
C ASP A 175 -10.84 11.43 0.33
N PHE A 176 -10.41 10.25 0.77
CA PHE A 176 -11.31 9.21 1.29
C PHE A 176 -10.76 8.55 2.56
N ALA A 177 -9.65 7.81 2.48
CA ALA A 177 -9.19 6.97 3.58
C ALA A 177 -8.76 7.78 4.81
N VAL A 178 -7.93 8.82 4.63
CA VAL A 178 -7.42 9.65 5.73
C VAL A 178 -8.54 10.40 6.45
N LEU A 179 -9.53 10.91 5.71
CA LEU A 179 -10.66 11.62 6.29
C LEU A 179 -11.48 10.70 7.21
N ARG A 180 -11.80 9.49 6.73
CA ARG A 180 -12.54 8.50 7.55
C ARG A 180 -11.72 7.96 8.71
N TYR A 181 -10.45 7.68 8.48
CA TYR A 181 -9.55 7.22 9.53
C TYR A 181 -9.52 8.22 10.68
N ASN A 182 -9.31 9.51 10.38
CA ASN A 182 -9.24 10.55 11.41
C ASN A 182 -10.59 10.74 12.12
N ALA A 183 -11.71 10.75 11.39
CA ALA A 183 -13.04 10.85 12.01
C ALA A 183 -13.28 9.72 13.02
N ARG A 184 -12.97 8.47 12.65
CA ARG A 184 -13.15 7.31 13.53
C ARG A 184 -12.11 7.24 14.63
N LEU A 185 -10.87 7.63 14.38
CA LEU A 185 -9.85 7.71 15.42
C LEU A 185 -10.24 8.75 16.48
N SER A 186 -10.76 9.91 16.09
CA SER A 186 -11.26 10.92 17.03
C SER A 186 -12.45 10.41 17.86
N GLN A 187 -13.27 9.55 17.28
CA GLN A 187 -14.44 9.00 17.96
C GLN A 187 -14.07 7.86 18.93
N TRP A 188 -13.26 6.91 18.49
CA TRP A 188 -13.02 5.66 19.23
C TRP A 188 -11.69 5.66 20.00
N SER A 189 -10.78 6.58 19.69
CA SER A 189 -9.42 6.60 20.24
C SER A 189 -8.63 5.29 20.01
N ASP A 190 -9.04 4.49 19.01
CA ASP A 190 -8.42 3.22 18.66
C ASP A 190 -8.02 3.21 17.17
N ARG A 191 -6.71 3.10 16.94
CA ARG A 191 -6.11 3.10 15.59
C ARG A 191 -6.46 1.85 14.79
N SER A 192 -6.51 0.69 15.45
CA SER A 192 -6.81 -0.59 14.82
C SER A 192 -8.25 -0.61 14.35
N TRP A 193 -9.20 -0.17 15.18
CA TRP A 193 -10.61 -0.08 14.78
C TRP A 193 -10.86 0.97 13.70
N ALA A 194 -10.20 2.13 13.76
CA ALA A 194 -10.25 3.11 12.68
C ALA A 194 -9.75 2.52 11.34
N ALA A 195 -8.68 1.71 11.37
CA ALA A 195 -8.17 1.01 10.19
C ALA A 195 -9.13 -0.08 9.67
N VAL A 196 -9.77 -0.87 10.54
CA VAL A 196 -10.82 -1.84 10.15
C VAL A 196 -11.98 -1.13 9.45
N PHE A 197 -12.42 0.01 9.98
CA PHE A 197 -13.52 0.77 9.38
C PHE A 197 -13.16 1.28 7.99
N VAL A 198 -11.96 1.83 7.81
CA VAL A 198 -11.46 2.28 6.49
C VAL A 198 -11.37 1.11 5.51
N TYR A 199 -10.88 -0.05 5.96
CA TYR A 199 -10.85 -1.26 5.14
C TYR A 199 -12.26 -1.65 4.65
N ALA A 200 -13.23 -1.73 5.56
CA ALA A 200 -14.60 -2.09 5.21
C ALA A 200 -15.25 -1.06 4.27
N GLU A 201 -15.02 0.23 4.48
CA GLU A 201 -15.49 1.31 3.59
C GLU A 201 -14.90 1.20 2.19
N LEU A 202 -13.59 0.97 2.08
CA LEU A 202 -12.95 0.76 0.78
C LEU A 202 -13.51 -0.47 0.09
N LEU A 203 -13.65 -1.60 0.78
CA LEU A 203 -14.14 -2.84 0.20
C LEU A 203 -15.65 -2.81 -0.12
N SER A 204 -16.40 -1.90 0.52
CA SER A 204 -17.81 -1.66 0.21
C SER A 204 -18.05 -0.90 -1.10
N GLN A 205 -17.03 -0.18 -1.59
CA GLN A 205 -17.11 0.70 -2.75
C GLN A 205 -16.29 0.22 -3.93
N TYR A 206 -15.21 -0.50 -3.66
CA TYR A 206 -14.23 -0.86 -4.66
C TYR A 206 -13.99 -2.37 -4.63
N PRO A 207 -14.09 -3.05 -5.78
CA PRO A 207 -13.79 -4.47 -5.86
C PRO A 207 -12.36 -4.79 -5.42
N ASP A 208 -12.19 -5.93 -4.76
CA ASP A 208 -10.88 -6.48 -4.46
C ASP A 208 -10.38 -7.29 -5.67
N SER A 209 -9.28 -6.82 -6.27
CA SER A 209 -8.71 -7.43 -7.46
C SER A 209 -8.20 -8.86 -7.20
N HIS A 210 -7.80 -9.22 -5.97
CA HIS A 210 -7.43 -10.59 -5.64
C HIS A 210 -8.66 -11.51 -5.61
N ILE A 211 -9.79 -11.03 -5.08
CA ILE A 211 -11.06 -11.77 -5.11
C ILE A 211 -11.50 -11.98 -6.55
N GLU A 212 -11.50 -10.92 -7.37
CA GLU A 212 -11.93 -10.99 -8.76
C GLU A 212 -11.04 -11.88 -9.62
N ARG A 213 -9.72 -11.85 -9.42
CA ARG A 213 -8.79 -12.75 -10.12
C ARG A 213 -9.05 -14.22 -9.79
N LYS A 214 -9.41 -14.54 -8.54
CA LYS A 214 -9.62 -15.93 -8.09
C LYS A 214 -11.01 -16.47 -8.41
N HIS A 215 -12.03 -15.62 -8.38
CA HIS A 215 -13.43 -16.04 -8.41
C HIS A 215 -14.27 -15.35 -9.49
N GLY A 216 -13.68 -14.46 -10.29
CA GLY A 216 -14.40 -13.55 -11.17
C GLY A 216 -15.22 -12.53 -10.38
N ASN A 217 -16.08 -11.78 -11.07
CA ASN A 217 -16.96 -10.78 -10.49
C ASN A 217 -18.14 -11.35 -9.67
N LYS A 218 -18.21 -12.68 -9.49
CA LYS A 218 -19.35 -13.38 -8.88
C LYS A 218 -19.61 -12.98 -7.42
N TYR A 219 -18.54 -12.67 -6.67
CA TYR A 219 -18.64 -12.32 -5.25
C TYR A 219 -18.47 -10.82 -4.99
N THR A 220 -18.14 -10.01 -5.99
CA THR A 220 -17.87 -8.57 -5.82
C THR A 220 -19.03 -7.86 -5.15
N GLU A 221 -20.26 -8.01 -5.68
CA GLU A 221 -21.44 -7.36 -5.10
C GLU A 221 -21.78 -7.92 -3.72
N TRP A 222 -21.64 -9.23 -3.53
CA TRP A 222 -21.93 -9.87 -2.24
C TRP A 222 -20.99 -9.36 -1.14
N VAL A 223 -19.68 -9.29 -1.42
CA VAL A 223 -18.69 -8.72 -0.50
C VAL A 223 -19.01 -7.27 -0.19
N ALA A 224 -19.34 -6.47 -1.22
CA ALA A 224 -19.66 -5.06 -1.05
C ALA A 224 -20.90 -4.86 -0.16
N VAL A 225 -21.99 -5.61 -0.40
CA VAL A 225 -23.19 -5.62 0.45
C VAL A 225 -22.84 -6.01 1.88
N ARG A 226 -22.03 -7.06 2.07
CA ARG A 226 -21.68 -7.54 3.40
C ARG A 226 -20.86 -6.50 4.18
N MET A 227 -19.95 -5.78 3.51
CA MET A 227 -19.21 -4.68 4.12
C MET A 227 -20.11 -3.51 4.48
N ARG A 228 -21.09 -3.15 3.64
CA ARG A 228 -22.07 -2.10 3.99
C ARG A 228 -22.89 -2.45 5.23
N GLN A 229 -23.38 -3.69 5.32
CA GLN A 229 -24.08 -4.18 6.52
C GLN A 229 -23.19 -4.12 7.76
N PHE A 230 -21.94 -4.57 7.65
CA PHE A 230 -20.98 -4.47 8.75
C PHE A 230 -20.81 -3.02 9.18
N LEU A 231 -20.67 -2.06 8.26
CA LEU A 231 -20.51 -0.64 8.59
C LEU A 231 -21.73 -0.04 9.30
N GLU A 232 -22.94 -0.45 8.92
CA GLU A 232 -24.19 -0.03 9.58
C GLU A 232 -24.27 -0.56 11.01
N GLU A 233 -24.03 -1.86 11.21
CA GLU A 233 -24.06 -2.51 12.53
C GLU A 233 -22.92 -1.98 13.44
N PHE A 234 -21.72 -1.82 12.87
CA PHE A 234 -20.52 -1.39 13.59
C PHE A 234 -20.56 0.09 13.97
N GLY A 235 -21.14 0.94 13.10
CA GLY A 235 -21.39 2.34 13.41
C GLY A 235 -22.34 2.50 14.59
N GLN A 236 -23.45 1.76 14.61
CA GLN A 236 -24.43 1.81 15.70
C GLN A 236 -23.87 1.29 17.03
N ALA A 237 -23.09 0.21 17.01
CA ALA A 237 -22.52 -0.40 18.22
C ALA A 237 -21.44 0.45 18.90
N THR A 238 -20.83 1.40 18.18
CA THR A 238 -19.74 2.25 18.69
C THR A 238 -20.15 3.71 18.95
N ASP A 239 -21.38 4.07 18.55
CA ASP A 239 -22.07 5.32 18.95
C ASP A 239 -22.83 5.17 20.29
N SER A 240 -22.90 3.96 20.86
CA SER A 240 -23.61 3.59 22.10
C SER A 240 -22.68 3.55 23.30
#